data_AF-A0A2V8PSD8-F1
#
_entry.id   AF-A0A2V8PSD8-F1
#
_cell.length_a   1.000
_cell.length_b   1.000
_cell.length_c   1.000
_cell.angle_alpha   90.00
_cell.angle_beta   90.00
_cell.angle_gamma   90.00
#
_symmetry.space_group_name_H-M   'P 1'
#
loop_
_entity.id
_entity.type
_entity.pdbx_description
1 polymer ?
#
loop_
_entity_poly.entity_id
_entity_poly.type
_entity_poly.pdbx_seq_one_letter_code
_entity_poly.pdbx_strand_id
1 'polypeptide(L)'
;MAEQIAESKPGFKTALVFSMLFAILAAILVFAYYATFRRPVTTLILVRHAEKIIDPNNTDVDLNADGQARAQELVRMFGDAGINAIYATQYKRTQETVKPLADRLGLPINQVNAKNTGDLLAQIRAQRSGQTIFIAGHNNTVPEIIAAAGGPQYEIIPESEYDNLFIVTIYRTGKAKVVKMKYGKPSESRIGRGTMVP
;
A
#
# COMPACT_ATOMS: atom_id res chain seq x y z
N MET A 1 -25.73 19.94 74.66
CA MET A 1 -25.66 19.21 73.37
C MET A 1 -24.32 19.54 72.75
N ALA A 2 -23.36 18.62 72.81
CA ALA A 2 -22.04 18.82 72.22
C ALA A 2 -22.05 18.19 70.81
N GLU A 3 -21.86 19.02 69.81
CA GLU A 3 -21.77 18.64 68.41
C GLU A 3 -20.38 18.07 68.15
N GLN A 4 -20.29 16.75 68.04
CA GLN A 4 -19.05 16.03 67.82
C GLN A 4 -18.70 16.11 66.33
N ILE A 5 -17.91 17.12 65.96
CA ILE A 5 -17.38 17.28 64.61
C ILE A 5 -16.36 16.15 64.38
N ALA A 6 -16.73 15.17 63.56
CA ALA A 6 -15.88 14.05 63.20
C ALA A 6 -14.65 14.55 62.41
N GLU A 7 -13.50 14.62 63.10
CA GLU A 7 -12.21 14.93 62.50
C GLU A 7 -11.84 13.84 61.48
N SER A 8 -11.74 14.22 60.20
CA SER A 8 -11.39 13.28 59.13
C SER A 8 -9.96 12.76 59.33
N LYS A 9 -9.78 11.45 59.54
CA LYS A 9 -8.46 10.83 59.74
C LYS A 9 -7.49 11.20 58.59
N PRO A 10 -6.33 11.83 58.87
CA PRO A 10 -5.44 12.41 57.86
C PRO A 10 -4.88 11.39 56.85
N GLY A 11 -4.78 10.11 57.23
CA GLY A 11 -4.31 9.03 56.36
C GLY A 11 -5.26 8.64 55.21
N PHE A 12 -6.55 8.95 55.30
CA PHE A 12 -7.52 8.59 54.26
C PHE A 12 -7.40 9.52 53.04
N LYS A 13 -7.21 10.83 53.29
CA LYS A 13 -7.06 11.84 52.22
C LYS A 13 -5.74 11.65 51.46
N THR A 14 -4.65 11.33 52.16
CA THR A 14 -3.35 11.05 51.51
C THR A 14 -3.40 9.78 50.68
N ALA A 15 -3.98 8.68 51.19
CA ALA A 15 -4.15 7.44 50.43
C ALA A 15 -5.00 7.64 49.16
N LEU A 16 -6.08 8.45 49.25
CA LEU A 16 -6.91 8.81 48.10
C LEU A 16 -6.12 9.58 47.03
N VAL A 17 -5.31 10.57 47.44
CA VAL A 17 -4.47 11.36 46.53
C VAL A 17 -3.43 10.46 45.84
N PHE A 18 -2.75 9.57 46.57
CA PHE A 18 -1.80 8.63 45.96
C PHE A 18 -2.47 7.65 44.99
N SER A 19 -3.67 7.17 45.32
CA SER A 19 -4.46 6.30 44.42
C SER A 19 -4.86 7.04 43.14
N MET A 20 -5.32 8.29 43.24
CA MET A 20 -5.64 9.13 42.07
C MET A 20 -4.40 9.42 41.22
N LEU A 21 -3.26 9.75 41.83
CA LEU A 21 -2.01 9.96 41.10
C LEU A 21 -1.56 8.69 40.37
N PHE A 22 -1.67 7.52 41.00
CA PHE A 22 -1.35 6.24 40.37
C PHE A 22 -2.30 5.93 39.20
N ALA A 23 -3.60 6.18 39.35
CA ALA A 23 -4.58 6.00 38.28
C ALA A 23 -4.33 6.95 37.09
N ILE A 24 -3.97 8.21 37.35
CA ILE A 24 -3.60 9.18 36.30
C ILE A 24 -2.33 8.74 35.59
N LEU A 25 -1.30 8.31 36.32
CA LEU A 25 -0.07 7.80 35.73
C LEU A 25 -0.35 6.56 34.86
N ALA A 26 -1.15 5.62 35.34
CA ALA A 26 -1.57 4.45 34.56
C ALA A 26 -2.32 4.86 33.30
N ALA A 27 -3.26 5.81 33.38
CA ALA A 27 -3.98 6.33 32.22
C ALA A 27 -3.04 7.01 31.20
N ILE A 28 -2.06 7.78 31.66
CA ILE A 28 -1.02 8.39 30.80
C ILE A 28 -0.19 7.31 30.11
N LEU A 29 0.23 6.26 30.83
CA LEU A 29 1.00 5.16 30.24
C LEU A 29 0.19 4.37 29.21
N VAL A 30 -1.09 4.10 29.49
CA VAL A 30 -1.99 3.45 28.53
C VAL A 30 -2.20 4.34 27.30
N PHE A 31 -2.47 5.63 27.48
CA PHE A 31 -2.60 6.58 26.38
C PHE A 31 -1.32 6.68 25.56
N ALA A 32 -0.16 6.80 26.20
CA ALA A 32 1.14 6.84 25.53
C ALA A 32 1.40 5.54 24.75
N TYR A 33 1.03 4.39 25.31
CA TYR A 33 1.12 3.11 24.61
C TYR A 33 0.28 3.11 23.33
N TYR A 34 -1.00 3.48 23.41
CA TYR A 34 -1.88 3.52 22.24
C TYR A 34 -1.47 4.60 21.22
N ALA A 35 -1.10 5.80 21.66
CA ALA A 35 -0.65 6.88 20.79
C ALA A 35 0.67 6.55 20.07
N THR A 36 1.54 5.77 20.72
CA THR A 36 2.87 5.44 20.20
C THR A 36 2.85 4.16 19.37
N PHE A 37 2.23 3.09 19.87
CA PHE A 37 2.34 1.75 19.30
C PHE A 37 1.19 1.35 18.36
N ARG A 38 0.06 2.07 18.32
CA ARG A 38 -0.98 1.86 17.29
C ARG A 38 -0.79 2.75 16.06
N ARG A 39 0.37 2.68 15.40
CA ARG A 39 0.45 3.19 14.02
C ARG A 39 0.10 2.06 13.04
N PRO A 40 -0.90 2.26 12.19
CA PRO A 40 -1.39 1.18 11.35
C PRO A 40 -0.40 0.90 10.22
N VAL A 41 -0.30 -0.37 9.84
CA VAL A 41 0.60 -0.85 8.78
C VAL A 41 -0.01 -0.50 7.42
N THR A 42 0.74 0.18 6.55
CA THR A 42 0.29 0.47 5.19
C THR A 42 0.74 -0.65 4.24
N THR A 43 -0.15 -1.12 3.39
CA THR A 43 0.15 -2.13 2.36
C THR A 43 0.03 -1.51 0.98
N LEU A 44 1.08 -1.59 0.17
CA LEU A 44 1.04 -1.21 -1.24
C LEU A 44 1.05 -2.47 -2.10
N ILE A 45 0.08 -2.60 -3.00
CA ILE A 45 0.05 -3.63 -4.03
C ILE A 45 0.39 -2.95 -5.35
N LEU A 46 1.50 -3.37 -5.96
CA LEU A 46 2.08 -2.71 -7.12
C LEU A 46 2.16 -3.66 -8.30
N VAL A 47 1.73 -3.16 -9.45
CA VAL A 47 1.92 -3.80 -10.75
C VAL A 47 2.42 -2.78 -11.75
N ARG A 48 3.16 -3.25 -12.75
CA ARG A 48 3.31 -2.51 -14.02
C ARG A 48 1.97 -2.60 -14.77
N HIS A 49 1.65 -1.62 -15.61
CA HIS A 49 0.54 -1.75 -16.57
C HIS A 49 0.61 -3.10 -17.32
N ALA A 50 -0.55 -3.60 -17.72
CA ALA A 50 -0.68 -4.81 -18.51
C ALA A 50 -0.25 -4.59 -19.98
N GLU A 51 -0.33 -5.65 -20.79
CA GLU A 51 0.06 -5.67 -22.20
C GLU A 51 -0.68 -4.60 -23.00
N LYS A 52 0.09 -3.79 -23.72
CA LYS A 52 -0.39 -2.66 -24.50
C LYS A 52 -0.33 -2.93 -25.99
N ILE A 53 -1.10 -2.19 -26.77
CA ILE A 53 -0.91 -2.13 -28.22
C ILE A 53 0.51 -1.59 -28.53
N ILE A 54 1.12 -2.09 -29.60
CA ILE A 54 2.40 -1.58 -30.08
C ILE A 54 2.10 -0.67 -31.27
N ASP A 55 2.19 0.64 -31.04
CA ASP A 55 2.06 1.66 -32.06
C ASP A 55 3.32 2.55 -32.03
N PRO A 56 4.13 2.58 -33.10
CA PRO A 56 5.30 3.46 -33.18
C PRO A 56 4.95 4.96 -33.17
N ASN A 57 3.75 5.33 -33.58
CA ASN A 57 3.32 6.73 -33.74
C ASN A 57 2.58 7.27 -32.52
N ASN A 58 2.19 6.40 -31.59
CA ASN A 58 1.49 6.77 -30.37
C ASN A 58 2.11 6.09 -29.14
N THR A 59 2.55 6.91 -28.19
CA THR A 59 3.13 6.41 -26.93
C THR A 59 2.09 6.20 -25.83
N ASP A 60 0.89 6.75 -25.98
CA ASP A 60 -0.23 6.59 -25.06
C ASP A 60 -1.36 5.76 -25.69
N VAL A 61 -1.08 4.47 -25.70
CA VAL A 61 -1.88 3.41 -26.31
C VAL A 61 -2.73 2.69 -25.29
N ASP A 62 -3.83 2.14 -25.78
CA ASP A 62 -4.74 1.28 -25.02
C ASP A 62 -4.10 -0.11 -24.78
N LEU A 63 -4.70 -0.88 -23.87
CA LEU A 63 -4.38 -2.29 -23.67
C LEU A 63 -4.81 -3.13 -24.87
N ASN A 64 -4.03 -4.17 -25.16
CA ASN A 64 -4.46 -5.20 -26.12
C ASN A 64 -5.34 -6.25 -25.41
N ALA A 65 -5.81 -7.26 -26.15
CA ALA A 65 -6.69 -8.30 -25.59
C ALA A 65 -6.04 -9.09 -24.44
N ASP A 66 -4.74 -9.43 -24.53
CA ASP A 66 -4.02 -10.10 -23.43
C ASP A 66 -3.96 -9.19 -22.19
N GLY A 67 -3.74 -7.88 -22.38
CA GLY A 67 -3.67 -6.90 -21.30
C GLY A 67 -5.02 -6.68 -20.62
N GLN A 68 -6.10 -6.66 -21.39
CA GLN A 68 -7.47 -6.61 -20.85
C GLN A 68 -7.79 -7.86 -20.02
N ALA A 69 -7.40 -9.05 -20.50
CA ALA A 69 -7.57 -10.29 -19.74
C ALA A 69 -6.73 -10.27 -18.44
N ARG A 70 -5.49 -9.78 -18.48
CA ARG A 70 -4.65 -9.62 -17.28
C ARG A 70 -5.25 -8.61 -16.29
N ALA A 71 -5.83 -7.51 -16.77
CA ALA A 71 -6.50 -6.54 -15.92
C ALA A 71 -7.68 -7.18 -15.16
N GLN A 72 -8.41 -8.11 -15.78
CA GLN A 72 -9.48 -8.85 -15.12
C GLN A 72 -8.98 -9.80 -14.02
N GLU A 73 -7.77 -10.35 -14.14
CA GLU A 73 -7.18 -11.16 -13.07
C GLU A 73 -7.00 -10.38 -11.77
N LEU A 74 -6.83 -9.06 -11.84
CA LEU A 74 -6.76 -8.21 -10.65
C LEU A 74 -8.09 -8.20 -9.88
N VAL A 75 -9.22 -8.28 -10.57
CA VAL A 75 -10.54 -8.40 -9.94
C VAL A 75 -10.63 -9.72 -9.19
N ARG A 76 -10.23 -10.82 -9.83
CA ARG A 76 -10.23 -12.16 -9.21
C ARG A 76 -9.34 -12.23 -7.97
N MET A 77 -8.20 -11.55 -7.98
CA MET A 77 -7.23 -11.58 -6.89
C MET A 77 -7.53 -10.60 -5.75
N PHE A 78 -8.01 -9.40 -6.08
CA PHE A 78 -8.10 -8.28 -5.14
C PHE A 78 -9.51 -7.73 -4.92
N GLY A 79 -10.53 -8.31 -5.55
CA GLY A 79 -11.93 -7.88 -5.42
C GLY A 79 -12.45 -7.88 -3.98
N ASP A 80 -11.86 -8.69 -3.10
CA ASP A 80 -12.22 -8.78 -1.68
C ASP A 80 -11.02 -8.45 -0.75
N ALA A 81 -9.92 -7.89 -1.28
CA ALA A 81 -8.68 -7.66 -0.53
C ALA A 81 -8.71 -6.43 0.39
N GLY A 82 -9.85 -5.75 0.51
CA GLY A 82 -9.99 -4.55 1.34
C GLY A 82 -9.18 -3.35 0.84
N ILE A 83 -9.06 -3.19 -0.49
CA ILE A 83 -8.38 -2.03 -1.09
C ILE A 83 -9.14 -0.75 -0.72
N ASN A 84 -8.42 0.26 -0.20
CA ASN A 84 -9.00 1.55 0.20
C ASN A 84 -8.78 2.67 -0.83
N ALA A 85 -7.79 2.50 -1.72
CA ALA A 85 -7.47 3.47 -2.76
C ALA A 85 -6.77 2.79 -3.94
N ILE A 86 -7.01 3.32 -5.13
CA ILE A 86 -6.38 2.90 -6.38
C ILE A 86 -5.68 4.11 -6.99
N TYR A 87 -4.41 3.93 -7.38
CA TYR A 87 -3.62 4.93 -8.08
C TYR A 87 -3.11 4.39 -9.41
N ALA A 88 -3.06 5.24 -10.41
CA ALA A 88 -2.46 4.93 -11.70
C ALA A 88 -1.83 6.19 -12.30
N THR A 89 -0.80 6.03 -13.12
CA THR A 89 -0.20 7.18 -13.82
C THR A 89 -1.15 7.76 -14.87
N GLN A 90 -0.87 8.95 -15.40
CA GLN A 90 -1.73 9.60 -16.40
C GLN A 90 -1.92 8.86 -17.73
N TYR A 91 -1.21 7.75 -17.97
CA TYR A 91 -1.25 7.04 -19.25
C TYR A 91 -2.43 6.06 -19.32
N LYS A 92 -3.04 5.93 -20.50
CA LYS A 92 -4.20 5.04 -20.71
C LYS A 92 -3.95 3.61 -20.25
N ARG A 93 -2.82 3.02 -20.64
CA ARG A 93 -2.45 1.65 -20.26
C ARG A 93 -2.46 1.39 -18.74
N THR A 94 -2.04 2.34 -17.91
CA THR A 94 -2.10 2.16 -16.43
C THR A 94 -3.53 2.34 -15.92
N GLN A 95 -4.27 3.32 -16.45
CA GLN A 95 -5.68 3.55 -16.13
C GLN A 95 -6.54 2.32 -16.45
N GLU A 96 -6.42 1.78 -17.66
CA GLU A 96 -7.15 0.61 -18.12
C GLU A 96 -6.76 -0.67 -17.37
N THR A 97 -5.51 -0.79 -16.92
CA THR A 97 -5.07 -1.95 -16.12
C THR A 97 -5.85 -2.04 -14.80
N VAL A 98 -6.10 -0.91 -14.13
CA VAL A 98 -6.78 -0.91 -12.83
C VAL A 98 -8.29 -0.72 -12.94
N LYS A 99 -8.79 -0.31 -14.11
CA LYS A 99 -10.20 0.02 -14.32
C LYS A 99 -11.16 -1.10 -13.89
N PRO A 100 -10.96 -2.38 -14.26
CA PRO A 100 -11.88 -3.44 -13.82
C PRO A 100 -11.96 -3.60 -12.30
N LEU A 101 -10.82 -3.47 -11.60
CA LEU A 101 -10.76 -3.53 -10.14
C LEU A 101 -11.42 -2.30 -9.51
N ALA A 102 -11.19 -1.11 -10.07
CA ALA A 102 -11.81 0.12 -9.62
C ALA A 102 -13.34 0.07 -9.74
N ASP A 103 -13.84 -0.39 -10.89
CA ASP A 103 -15.27 -0.57 -11.14
C ASP A 103 -15.88 -1.58 -10.15
N ARG A 104 -15.22 -2.73 -9.92
CA ARG A 104 -15.67 -3.75 -8.96
C ARG A 104 -15.82 -3.20 -7.54
N LEU A 105 -14.87 -2.36 -7.12
CA LEU A 105 -14.80 -1.84 -5.75
C LEU A 105 -15.58 -0.52 -5.57
N GLY A 106 -16.07 0.08 -6.65
CA GLY A 106 -16.69 1.41 -6.61
C GLY A 106 -15.72 2.52 -6.18
N LEU A 107 -14.42 2.37 -6.48
CA LEU A 107 -13.38 3.32 -6.09
C LEU A 107 -12.94 4.18 -7.29
N PRO A 108 -12.64 5.47 -7.08
CA PRO A 108 -12.05 6.29 -8.13
C PRO A 108 -10.59 5.88 -8.38
N ILE A 109 -10.14 6.05 -9.62
CA ILE A 109 -8.72 5.94 -9.98
C ILE A 109 -8.06 7.30 -9.73
N ASN A 110 -7.13 7.35 -8.78
CA ASN A 110 -6.40 8.57 -8.43
C ASN A 110 -5.19 8.71 -9.36
N GLN A 111 -5.24 9.69 -10.26
CA GLN A 111 -4.14 9.93 -11.20
C GLN A 111 -2.90 10.47 -10.48
N VAL A 112 -1.73 9.91 -10.81
CA VAL A 112 -0.42 10.39 -10.34
C VAL A 112 0.49 10.70 -11.51
N ASN A 113 1.43 11.62 -11.31
CA ASN A 113 2.42 11.92 -12.33
C ASN A 113 3.52 10.84 -12.33
N ALA A 114 3.70 10.15 -13.45
CA ALA A 114 4.75 9.12 -13.61
C ALA A 114 6.18 9.65 -13.34
N LYS A 115 6.40 10.97 -13.45
CA LYS A 115 7.69 11.62 -13.20
C LYS A 115 7.93 12.00 -11.74
N ASN A 116 6.95 11.82 -10.87
CA ASN A 116 7.04 12.25 -9.47
C ASN A 116 6.50 11.18 -8.51
N THR A 117 7.24 10.07 -8.41
CA THR A 117 6.94 8.96 -7.50
C THR A 117 7.10 9.37 -6.02
N GLY A 118 7.96 10.34 -5.72
CA GLY A 118 8.17 10.86 -4.36
C GLY A 118 6.92 11.48 -3.75
N ASP A 119 6.20 12.31 -4.52
CA ASP A 119 4.96 12.95 -4.07
C ASP A 119 3.86 11.94 -3.75
N LEU A 120 3.77 10.84 -4.52
CA LEU A 120 2.82 9.76 -4.24
C LEU A 120 3.07 9.16 -2.85
N LEU A 121 4.32 8.85 -2.50
CA LEU A 121 4.64 8.30 -1.18
C LEU A 121 4.39 9.30 -0.06
N ALA A 122 4.69 10.58 -0.29
CA ALA A 122 4.38 11.64 0.68
C ALA A 122 2.86 11.73 0.92
N GLN A 123 2.06 11.72 -0.14
CA GLN A 123 0.60 11.72 -0.07
C GLN A 123 0.07 10.49 0.68
N ILE A 124 0.57 9.30 0.36
CA ILE A 124 0.17 8.05 1.03
C ILE A 124 0.48 8.12 2.53
N ARG A 125 1.67 8.60 2.91
CA ARG A 125 2.06 8.74 4.32
C ARG A 125 1.18 9.74 5.07
N ALA A 126 0.79 10.82 4.41
CA ALA A 126 -0.01 11.88 5.03
C ALA A 126 -1.50 11.52 5.15
N GLN A 127 -2.08 10.86 4.14
CA GLN A 127 -3.54 10.74 4.00
C GLN A 127 -4.05 9.30 4.05
N ARG A 128 -3.17 8.30 3.86
CA ARG A 128 -3.53 6.89 3.64
C ARG A 128 -2.73 5.94 4.53
N SER A 129 -2.21 6.44 5.65
CA SER A 129 -1.50 5.60 6.63
C SER A 129 -2.44 4.52 7.16
N GLY A 130 -1.96 3.27 7.17
CA GLY A 130 -2.75 2.12 7.65
C GLY A 130 -3.68 1.47 6.65
N GLN A 131 -3.69 1.95 5.42
CA GLN A 131 -4.59 1.47 4.38
C GLN A 131 -3.90 0.49 3.43
N THR A 132 -4.71 -0.29 2.72
CA THR A 132 -4.28 -1.11 1.59
C THR A 132 -4.52 -0.35 0.30
N ILE A 133 -3.47 -0.16 -0.50
CA ILE A 133 -3.47 0.73 -1.66
C ILE A 133 -3.00 -0.05 -2.87
N PHE A 134 -3.77 -0.02 -3.95
CA PHE A 134 -3.38 -0.62 -5.22
C PHE A 134 -2.80 0.44 -6.17
N ILE A 135 -1.68 0.15 -6.82
CA ILE A 135 -0.94 1.10 -7.64
C ILE A 135 -0.52 0.44 -8.96
N ALA A 136 -0.93 0.99 -10.09
CA ALA A 136 -0.40 0.64 -11.41
C ALA A 136 0.59 1.69 -11.93
N GLY A 137 1.80 1.25 -12.25
CA GLY A 137 2.88 2.09 -12.78
C GLY A 137 3.51 1.53 -14.05
N HIS A 138 4.79 1.82 -14.22
CA HIS A 138 5.59 1.39 -15.36
C HIS A 138 6.73 0.48 -14.90
N ASN A 139 7.49 -0.03 -15.87
CA ASN A 139 8.65 -0.87 -15.61
C ASN A 139 9.73 -0.19 -14.76
N ASN A 140 9.87 1.14 -14.86
CA ASN A 140 10.81 1.93 -14.06
C ASN A 140 10.17 2.47 -12.76
N THR A 141 8.93 2.96 -12.81
CA THR A 141 8.32 3.63 -11.65
C THR A 141 7.92 2.66 -10.54
N VAL A 142 7.61 1.39 -10.86
CA VAL A 142 7.29 0.38 -9.85
C VAL A 142 8.50 0.08 -8.94
N PRO A 143 9.71 -0.23 -9.48
CA PRO A 143 10.93 -0.29 -8.69
C PRO A 143 11.22 0.97 -7.87
N GLU A 144 11.05 2.16 -8.45
CA GLU A 144 11.28 3.44 -7.76
C GLU A 144 10.35 3.59 -6.54
N ILE A 145 9.06 3.26 -6.67
CA ILE A 145 8.10 3.31 -5.57
C ILE A 145 8.48 2.33 -4.45
N ILE A 146 8.94 1.13 -4.80
CA ILE A 146 9.38 0.14 -3.81
C ILE A 146 10.58 0.65 -3.01
N ALA A 147 11.58 1.23 -3.70
CA ALA A 147 12.75 1.83 -3.05
C ALA A 147 12.36 3.02 -2.16
N ALA A 148 11.50 3.93 -2.66
CA ALA A 148 11.02 5.09 -1.91
C ALA A 148 10.16 4.73 -0.69
N ALA A 149 9.50 3.56 -0.73
CA ALA A 149 8.79 2.98 0.41
C ALA A 149 9.73 2.42 1.49
N GLY A 150 11.05 2.34 1.23
CA GLY A 150 12.05 1.73 2.12
C GLY A 150 12.27 0.24 1.87
N GLY A 151 11.83 -0.27 0.71
CA GLY A 151 12.12 -1.63 0.24
C GLY A 151 13.50 -1.76 -0.41
N PRO A 152 13.83 -2.94 -0.96
CA PRO A 152 15.06 -3.13 -1.72
C PRO A 152 15.03 -2.38 -3.05
N GLN A 153 16.20 -2.08 -3.59
CA GLN A 153 16.35 -1.56 -4.95
C GLN A 153 16.18 -2.72 -5.95
N TYR A 154 15.24 -2.58 -6.87
CA TYR A 154 15.09 -3.49 -8.01
C TYR A 154 15.58 -2.81 -9.30
N GLU A 155 16.01 -3.63 -10.27
CA GLU A 155 16.25 -3.16 -11.63
C GLU A 155 14.93 -2.81 -12.33
N ILE A 156 15.05 -2.10 -13.46
CA ILE A 156 13.92 -1.84 -14.35
C ILE A 156 13.33 -3.18 -14.79
N ILE A 157 12.01 -3.32 -14.67
CA ILE A 157 11.30 -4.53 -15.09
C ILE A 157 11.48 -4.70 -16.62
N PRO A 158 11.88 -5.88 -17.12
CA PRO A 158 12.00 -6.09 -18.57
C PRO A 158 10.70 -5.77 -19.29
N GLU A 159 10.78 -5.16 -20.48
CA GLU A 159 9.57 -4.73 -21.21
C GLU A 159 8.63 -5.89 -21.58
N SER A 160 9.17 -7.11 -21.70
CA SER A 160 8.42 -8.34 -21.94
C SER A 160 7.70 -8.88 -20.70
N GLU A 161 7.99 -8.37 -19.50
CA GLU A 161 7.40 -8.85 -18.25
C GLU A 161 6.27 -7.95 -17.74
N TYR A 162 5.05 -8.49 -17.78
CA TYR A 162 3.79 -7.86 -17.35
C TYR A 162 3.17 -8.55 -16.13
N ASP A 163 3.63 -9.75 -15.81
CA ASP A 163 3.09 -10.61 -14.76
C ASP A 163 3.71 -10.37 -13.38
N ASN A 164 4.55 -9.36 -13.20
CA ASN A 164 5.12 -9.03 -11.89
C ASN A 164 4.09 -8.35 -10.98
N LEU A 165 3.98 -8.85 -9.75
CA LEU A 165 3.20 -8.25 -8.67
C LEU A 165 4.04 -8.11 -7.41
N PHE A 166 3.95 -6.96 -6.75
CA PHE A 166 4.68 -6.70 -5.52
C PHE A 166 3.71 -6.29 -4.42
N ILE A 167 3.88 -6.88 -3.23
CA ILE A 167 3.19 -6.47 -2.02
C ILE A 167 4.24 -5.88 -1.09
N VAL A 168 4.15 -4.58 -0.84
CA VAL A 168 5.06 -3.82 0.03
C VAL A 168 4.35 -3.50 1.33
N THR A 169 4.90 -3.97 2.43
CA THR A 169 4.42 -3.70 3.78
C THR A 169 5.29 -2.64 4.42
N ILE A 170 4.71 -1.46 4.68
CA ILE A 170 5.37 -0.31 5.30
C ILE A 170 5.06 -0.30 6.78
N TYR A 171 6.11 -0.47 7.59
CA TYR A 171 6.05 -0.40 9.05
C TYR A 171 6.30 1.01 9.57
N ARG A 172 6.03 1.22 10.86
CA ARG A 172 6.34 2.48 11.55
C ARG A 172 7.84 2.81 11.53
N THR A 173 8.67 1.80 11.71
CA THR A 173 10.13 1.92 11.82
C THR A 173 10.80 0.78 11.08
N GLY A 174 11.98 1.05 10.52
CA GLY A 174 12.77 0.06 9.79
C GLY A 174 12.42 0.00 8.31
N LYS A 175 12.99 -1.01 7.64
CA LYS A 175 12.81 -1.23 6.20
C LYS A 175 11.43 -1.82 5.91
N ALA A 176 10.87 -1.49 4.75
CA ALA A 176 9.66 -2.13 4.28
C ALA A 176 9.95 -3.59 3.90
N LYS A 177 8.97 -4.48 4.13
CA LYS A 177 9.04 -5.86 3.65
C LYS A 177 8.39 -5.92 2.27
N VAL A 178 8.99 -6.66 1.35
CA VAL A 178 8.46 -6.83 -0.01
C VAL A 178 8.28 -8.31 -0.32
N VAL A 179 7.10 -8.68 -0.78
CA VAL A 179 6.83 -9.97 -1.42
C VAL A 179 6.70 -9.71 -2.92
N LYS A 180 7.60 -10.30 -3.71
CA LYS A 180 7.51 -10.32 -5.18
C LYS A 180 6.92 -11.65 -5.62
N MET A 181 5.90 -11.61 -6.45
CA MET A 181 5.22 -12.78 -7.01
C MET A 181 4.82 -12.55 -8.45
N LYS A 182 4.27 -13.59 -9.10
CA LYS A 182 3.72 -13.53 -10.45
C LYS A 182 2.19 -13.64 -10.42
N TYR A 183 1.51 -13.05 -11.41
CA TYR A 183 0.05 -13.13 -11.54
C TYR A 183 -0.42 -13.22 -12.99
N GLY A 184 -1.63 -13.76 -13.18
CA GLY A 184 -2.24 -13.96 -14.49
C GLY A 184 -1.44 -14.89 -15.39
N LYS A 185 -1.63 -14.77 -16.70
CA LYS A 185 -0.86 -15.51 -17.71
C LYS A 185 0.64 -15.21 -17.54
N PRO A 186 1.52 -16.22 -17.50
CA PRO A 186 2.96 -15.99 -17.46
C PRO A 186 3.41 -15.10 -18.62
N SER A 187 4.29 -14.15 -18.34
CA SER A 187 4.92 -13.36 -19.40
C SER A 187 5.87 -14.24 -20.21
N GLU A 188 5.96 -14.02 -21.52
CA GLU A 188 6.91 -14.76 -22.34
C GLU A 188 8.34 -14.41 -21.92
N SER A 189 8.99 -15.37 -21.29
CA SER A 189 10.38 -15.26 -20.88
C SER A 189 11.27 -15.21 -22.12
N ARG A 190 12.17 -14.23 -22.20
CA ARG A 190 13.30 -14.25 -23.15
C ARG A 190 14.39 -15.28 -22.78
N ILE A 191 14.11 -16.26 -21.93
CA ILE A 191 15.00 -17.41 -21.76
C ILE A 191 14.89 -18.25 -23.03
N GLY A 192 15.85 -18.02 -23.93
CA GLY A 192 16.24 -18.79 -25.11
C GLY A 192 15.22 -19.77 -25.67
N ARG A 193 14.71 -19.47 -26.87
CA ARG A 193 14.41 -20.51 -27.87
C ARG A 193 15.70 -21.26 -28.21
N GLY A 194 16.16 -22.11 -27.30
CA GLY A 194 17.01 -23.24 -27.62
C GLY A 194 16.13 -24.25 -28.32
N THR A 195 16.39 -24.46 -29.59
CA THR A 195 15.76 -25.48 -30.43
C THR A 195 15.71 -26.83 -29.70
N MET A 196 14.51 -27.30 -29.38
CA MET A 196 14.29 -28.75 -29.24
C MET A 196 14.05 -29.26 -30.66
N VAL A 197 15.14 -29.67 -31.32
CA VAL A 197 15.06 -30.55 -32.49
C VAL A 197 14.82 -31.96 -31.93
N PRO A 198 13.89 -32.74 -32.51
CA PRO A 198 13.44 -34.04 -31.98
C PRO A 198 14.57 -35.05 -31.78
#